data_AF-A0A379YL64-F1
#
_entry.id   AF-A0A379YL64-F1
#
_cell.length_a   1.000
_cell.length_b   1.000
_cell.length_c   1.000
_cell.angle_alpha   90.00
_cell.angle_beta   90.00
_cell.angle_gamma   90.00
#
_symmetry.space_group_name_H-M   'P 1'
#
loop_
_entity.id
_entity.type
_entity.pdbx_description
1 polymer ?
#
loop_
_entity_poly.entity_id
_entity_poly.type
_entity_poly.pdbx_seq_one_letter_code
_entity_poly.pdbx_strand_id
1 'polypeptide(L)'
;MALLAQPGYWLAFRDAGLMWWQLNILFAFAVVMQVARFLQAATVLNGVAAFTVLVGYLPLSSASYSIPGLLMLAGALLIWQVRDSLRPALFAAWLLLVALLNARHGDVMMLSGVILTLAVLFCVHGLVPTSGRRLQTGRWFAPAYALHLLCIGFLVSVL
;
A
#
# COMPACT_ATOMS: atom_id res chain seq x y z
N MET A 1 4.88 1.11 -14.00
CA MET A 1 4.67 2.49 -13.54
C MET A 1 5.72 2.97 -12.56
N ALA A 2 5.88 2.36 -11.37
CA ALA A 2 6.89 2.83 -10.39
C ALA A 2 8.35 2.78 -10.91
N LEU A 3 8.74 1.77 -11.71
CA LEU A 3 10.12 1.67 -12.25
C LEU A 3 10.46 2.83 -13.21
N LEU A 4 9.44 3.43 -13.83
CA LEU A 4 9.61 4.56 -14.74
C LEU A 4 9.43 5.89 -14.01
N ALA A 5 8.46 5.98 -13.10
CA ALA A 5 8.14 7.20 -12.38
C ALA A 5 9.18 7.56 -11.31
N GLN A 6 9.77 6.56 -10.65
CA GLN A 6 10.61 6.78 -9.48
C GLN A 6 12.00 7.35 -9.79
N PRO A 7 12.70 6.94 -10.87
CA PRO A 7 13.89 7.65 -11.33
C PRO A 7 13.60 9.11 -11.71
N GLY A 8 12.48 9.37 -12.39
CA GLY A 8 12.05 10.72 -12.74
C GLY A 8 11.75 11.60 -11.51
N TYR A 9 11.07 11.03 -10.51
CA TYR A 9 10.86 11.66 -9.21
C TYR A 9 12.20 12.01 -8.55
N TRP A 10 13.13 11.05 -8.46
CA TRP A 10 14.42 11.32 -7.83
C TRP A 10 15.19 12.43 -8.56
N LEU A 11 15.25 12.41 -9.90
CA LEU A 11 15.91 13.47 -10.67
C LEU A 11 15.31 14.84 -10.41
N ALA A 12 13.99 14.94 -10.25
CA ALA A 12 13.31 16.20 -10.00
C ALA A 12 13.52 16.77 -8.58
N PHE A 13 13.76 15.90 -7.59
CA PHE A 13 13.78 16.29 -6.17
C PHE A 13 15.08 15.99 -5.42
N ARG A 14 16.12 15.46 -6.11
CA ARG A 14 17.42 15.17 -5.49
C ARG A 14 18.06 16.40 -4.85
N ASP A 15 17.90 17.58 -5.45
CA ASP A 15 18.47 18.83 -4.95
C ASP A 15 17.70 19.38 -3.72
N ALA A 16 16.47 18.89 -3.49
CA ALA A 16 15.70 19.16 -2.29
C ALA A 16 16.04 18.22 -1.12
N GLY A 17 17.06 17.37 -1.27
CA GLY A 17 17.51 16.41 -0.25
C GLY A 17 16.61 15.17 -0.09
N LEU A 18 15.65 14.96 -1.00
CA LEU A 18 14.79 13.79 -0.98
C LEU A 18 15.52 12.57 -1.56
N MET A 19 15.48 11.45 -0.85
CA MET A 19 16.14 10.22 -1.30
C MET A 19 15.27 9.49 -2.33
N TRP A 20 15.91 8.77 -3.26
CA TRP A 20 15.26 8.06 -4.37
C TRP A 20 14.19 7.04 -3.98
N TRP A 21 14.20 6.58 -2.74
CA TRP A 21 13.27 5.60 -2.20
C TRP A 21 12.06 6.24 -1.47
N GLN A 22 12.10 7.54 -1.17
CA GLN A 22 11.02 8.24 -0.46
C GLN A 22 9.73 8.33 -1.29
N LEU A 23 8.60 8.51 -0.59
CA LEU A 23 7.23 8.60 -1.12
C LEU A 23 6.79 7.42 -1.99
N ASN A 24 7.51 6.30 -1.94
CA ASN A 24 7.11 5.11 -2.67
C ASN A 24 6.03 4.34 -1.90
N ILE A 25 4.81 4.40 -2.42
CA ILE A 25 3.65 3.69 -1.85
C ILE A 25 3.85 2.17 -1.85
N LEU A 26 4.69 1.65 -2.75
CA LEU A 26 4.96 0.22 -2.84
C LEU A 26 5.66 -0.32 -1.59
N PHE A 27 6.36 0.49 -0.79
CA PHE A 27 6.86 0.08 0.53
C PHE A 27 5.71 -0.33 1.44
N ALA A 28 4.67 0.51 1.55
CA ALA A 28 3.51 0.23 2.38
C ALA A 28 2.79 -1.04 1.87
N PHE A 29 2.67 -1.21 0.56
CA PHE A 29 2.14 -2.44 -0.03
C PHE A 29 2.99 -3.67 0.29
N ALA A 30 4.31 -3.58 0.19
CA ALA A 30 5.20 -4.71 0.46
C ALA A 30 5.09 -5.17 1.91
N VAL A 31 5.09 -4.23 2.85
CA VAL A 31 4.97 -4.49 4.28
C VAL A 31 3.61 -5.12 4.59
N VAL A 32 2.50 -4.49 4.19
CA VAL A 32 1.16 -4.99 4.54
C VAL A 32 0.88 -6.34 3.89
N MET A 33 1.29 -6.55 2.63
CA MET A 33 1.10 -7.84 1.95
C MET A 33 1.96 -8.94 2.56
N GLN A 34 3.18 -8.63 2.99
CA GLN A 34 4.07 -9.60 3.65
C GLN A 34 3.57 -9.96 5.05
N VAL A 35 3.10 -8.98 5.82
CA VAL A 35 2.45 -9.20 7.12
C VAL A 35 1.19 -10.06 6.93
N ALA A 36 0.31 -9.69 6.00
CA ALA A 36 -0.90 -10.45 5.71
C ALA A 36 -0.58 -11.91 5.33
N ARG A 37 0.49 -12.13 4.53
CA ARG A 37 0.96 -13.47 4.18
C ARG A 37 1.42 -14.26 5.40
N PHE A 38 2.26 -13.69 6.25
CA PHE A 38 2.72 -14.39 7.44
C PHE A 38 1.54 -14.77 8.35
N LEU A 39 0.57 -13.88 8.49
CA LEU A 39 -0.62 -14.11 9.30
C LEU A 39 -1.61 -15.13 8.69
N GLN A 40 -1.45 -15.56 7.42
CA GLN A 40 -2.28 -16.64 6.85
C GLN A 40 -2.07 -17.99 7.54
N ALA A 41 -0.87 -18.24 8.08
CA ALA A 41 -0.58 -19.41 8.89
C ALA A 41 -0.26 -18.95 10.31
N ALA A 42 -1.23 -19.07 11.22
CA ALA A 42 -1.15 -18.58 12.59
C ALA A 42 -0.20 -19.41 13.47
N THR A 43 1.10 -19.33 13.18
CA THR A 43 2.18 -19.89 14.00
C THR A 43 2.90 -18.77 14.74
N VAL A 44 3.50 -19.09 15.88
CA VAL A 44 4.30 -18.13 16.67
C VAL A 44 5.43 -17.53 15.83
N LEU A 45 6.12 -18.35 15.05
CA LEU A 45 7.20 -17.90 14.15
C LEU A 45 6.71 -16.88 13.12
N ASN A 46 5.55 -17.12 12.52
CA ASN A 46 4.97 -16.18 11.57
C ASN A 46 4.47 -14.89 12.25
N GLY A 47 3.97 -14.98 13.48
CA GLY A 47 3.64 -13.81 14.28
C GLY A 47 4.86 -12.93 14.58
N VAL A 48 5.96 -13.55 14.99
CA VAL A 48 7.25 -12.86 15.19
C VAL A 48 7.74 -12.24 13.88
N ALA A 49 7.71 -12.97 12.77
CA ALA A 49 8.13 -12.45 11.46
C ALA A 49 7.28 -11.26 10.99
N ALA A 50 5.95 -11.33 11.17
CA ALA A 50 5.04 -10.22 10.87
C ALA A 50 5.36 -8.99 11.73
N PHE A 51 5.60 -9.18 13.03
CA PHE A 51 5.97 -8.11 13.93
C PHE A 51 7.31 -7.48 13.54
N THR A 52 8.33 -8.28 13.24
CA THR A 52 9.65 -7.78 12.81
C THR A 52 9.54 -6.95 11.53
N VAL A 53 8.75 -7.38 10.54
CA VAL A 53 8.53 -6.60 9.30
C VAL A 53 7.84 -5.27 9.60
N LEU A 54 6.85 -5.25 10.49
CA LEU A 54 6.14 -4.03 10.87
C LEU A 54 7.05 -3.05 11.63
N VAL A 55 7.81 -3.55 12.61
CA VAL A 55 8.76 -2.74 13.40
C VAL A 55 9.89 -2.21 12.53
N GLY A 56 10.40 -3.02 11.60
CA GLY A 56 11.42 -2.58 10.65
C GLY A 56 10.94 -1.47 9.70
N TYR A 57 9.63 -1.39 9.43
CA TYR A 57 9.06 -0.32 8.61
C TYR A 57 8.83 0.99 9.38
N LEU A 58 8.57 0.95 10.68
CA LEU A 58 8.31 2.16 11.49
C LEU A 58 9.31 3.31 11.26
N PRO A 59 10.64 3.11 11.29
CA PRO A 59 11.60 4.19 11.05
C PRO A 59 11.54 4.76 9.63
N LEU A 60 11.07 3.98 8.65
CA LEU A 60 10.93 4.37 7.25
C LEU A 60 9.52 4.90 6.92
N SER A 61 8.59 4.80 7.88
CA SER A 61 7.17 5.08 7.64
C SER A 61 6.90 6.55 7.31
N SER A 62 7.59 7.47 7.97
CA SER A 62 7.49 8.92 7.76
C SER A 62 7.94 9.33 6.36
N ALA A 63 8.86 8.58 5.76
CA ALA A 63 9.38 8.81 4.43
C ALA A 63 8.50 8.23 3.31
N SER A 64 7.52 7.36 3.62
CA SER A 64 6.54 6.84 2.65
C SER A 64 5.15 7.39 2.94
N TYR A 65 4.27 6.60 3.56
CA TYR A 65 2.83 6.91 3.71
C TYR A 65 2.37 6.91 5.16
N SER A 66 3.33 6.92 6.10
CA SER A 66 3.11 6.94 7.55
C SER A 66 2.22 5.79 8.06
N ILE A 67 1.92 5.80 9.36
CA ILE A 67 1.05 4.81 10.00
C ILE A 67 -0.37 4.83 9.40
N PRO A 68 -1.02 5.99 9.15
CA PRO A 68 -2.33 6.04 8.49
C PRO A 68 -2.41 5.28 7.16
N GLY A 69 -1.38 5.37 6.30
CA GLY A 69 -1.36 4.65 5.03
C GLY A 69 -1.33 3.13 5.20
N LEU A 70 -0.58 2.64 6.19
CA LEU A 70 -0.58 1.21 6.53
C LEU A 70 -1.96 0.75 7.02
N LEU A 71 -2.59 1.53 7.91
CA LEU A 71 -3.91 1.20 8.45
C LEU A 71 -4.98 1.20 7.36
N MET A 72 -4.92 2.15 6.43
CA MET A 72 -5.81 2.18 5.26
C MET A 72 -5.64 0.94 4.40
N LEU A 73 -4.41 0.53 4.13
CA LEU A 73 -4.17 -0.66 3.31
C LEU A 73 -4.56 -1.95 4.04
N ALA A 74 -4.27 -2.06 5.34
CA ALA A 74 -4.69 -3.20 6.16
C ALA A 74 -6.22 -3.29 6.22
N GLY A 75 -6.91 -2.17 6.44
CA GLY A 75 -8.37 -2.09 6.42
C GLY A 75 -8.97 -2.52 5.08
N ALA A 76 -8.34 -2.11 3.96
CA ALA A 76 -8.75 -2.51 2.62
C ALA A 76 -8.68 -4.03 2.42
N LEU A 77 -7.66 -4.69 2.98
CA LEU A 77 -7.56 -6.15 2.96
C LEU A 77 -8.62 -6.82 3.86
N LEU A 78 -8.83 -6.28 5.07
CA LEU A 78 -9.74 -6.85 6.06
C LEU A 78 -11.20 -6.88 5.58
N ILE A 79 -11.64 -5.89 4.79
CA ILE A 79 -12.99 -5.87 4.21
C ILE A 79 -13.30 -7.19 3.50
N TRP A 80 -12.32 -7.79 2.82
CA TRP A 80 -12.50 -9.02 2.06
C TRP A 80 -12.26 -10.30 2.86
N GLN A 81 -11.76 -10.18 4.09
CA GLN A 81 -11.53 -11.29 5.01
C GLN A 81 -12.73 -11.56 5.93
N VAL A 82 -13.70 -10.63 6.01
CA VAL A 82 -14.90 -10.82 6.84
C VAL A 82 -16.05 -11.49 6.08
N ARG A 83 -17.04 -11.94 6.84
CA ARG A 83 -18.31 -12.52 6.35
C ARG A 83 -19.04 -11.53 5.44
N ASP A 84 -19.66 -12.02 4.37
CA ASP A 84 -20.37 -11.21 3.37
C ASP A 84 -21.39 -10.23 3.97
N SER A 85 -22.08 -10.62 5.04
CA SER A 85 -23.05 -9.76 5.73
C SER A 85 -22.42 -8.51 6.39
N LEU A 86 -21.14 -8.57 6.76
CA LEU A 86 -20.43 -7.47 7.42
C LEU A 86 -19.60 -6.63 6.44
N ARG A 87 -19.36 -7.12 5.21
CA ARG A 87 -18.54 -6.44 4.20
C ARG A 87 -19.05 -5.03 3.87
N PRO A 88 -20.35 -4.78 3.67
CA PRO A 88 -20.84 -3.43 3.36
C PRO A 88 -20.59 -2.45 4.50
N ALA A 89 -20.77 -2.88 5.75
CA ALA A 89 -20.56 -2.04 6.92
C ALA A 89 -19.08 -1.69 7.11
N LEU A 90 -18.17 -2.67 6.98
CA LEU A 90 -16.73 -2.40 7.04
C LEU A 90 -16.25 -1.56 5.87
N PHE A 91 -16.81 -1.77 4.68
CA PHE A 91 -16.51 -0.95 3.51
C PHE A 91 -16.93 0.50 3.74
N ALA A 92 -18.13 0.75 4.26
CA ALA A 92 -18.61 2.09 4.59
C ALA A 92 -17.74 2.75 5.67
N ALA A 93 -17.37 2.02 6.72
CA ALA A 93 -16.47 2.51 7.76
C ALA A 93 -15.09 2.86 7.19
N TRP A 94 -14.54 2.02 6.32
CA TRP A 94 -13.26 2.28 5.66
C TRP A 94 -13.35 3.48 4.70
N LEU A 95 -14.44 3.63 3.95
CA LEU A 95 -14.67 4.79 3.08
C LEU A 95 -14.81 6.09 3.89
N LEU A 96 -15.44 6.04 5.06
CA LEU A 96 -15.46 7.15 6.01
C LEU A 96 -14.05 7.52 6.49
N LEU A 97 -13.19 6.52 6.77
CA LEU A 97 -11.80 6.80 7.11
C LEU A 97 -11.03 7.45 5.96
N VAL A 98 -11.28 7.05 4.70
CA VAL A 98 -10.73 7.74 3.52
C VAL A 98 -11.18 9.20 3.50
N ALA A 99 -12.46 9.47 3.75
CA ALA A 99 -12.98 10.84 3.81
C ALA A 99 -12.29 11.64 4.92
N LEU A 100 -12.25 11.12 6.15
CA LEU A 100 -11.62 11.78 7.31
C LEU A 100 -10.12 12.04 7.10
N LEU A 101 -9.41 11.08 6.48
CA LEU A 101 -7.98 11.22 6.18
C LEU A 101 -7.72 12.37 5.20
N ASN A 102 -8.64 12.59 4.25
CA ASN A 102 -8.50 13.63 3.24
C ASN A 102 -9.10 14.97 3.69
N ALA A 103 -10.09 14.98 4.58
CA ALA A 103 -10.71 16.18 5.14
C ALA A 103 -9.71 17.10 5.85
N ARG A 104 -8.62 16.54 6.40
CA ARG A 104 -7.53 17.34 7.00
C ARG A 104 -6.84 18.27 5.99
N HIS A 105 -7.02 18.06 4.69
CA HIS A 105 -6.47 18.91 3.62
C HIS A 105 -7.57 19.70 2.89
N GLY A 106 -8.80 19.72 3.42
CA GLY A 106 -9.94 20.48 2.89
C GLY A 106 -11.02 19.63 2.21
N ASP A 107 -12.20 20.21 2.05
CA ASP A 107 -13.41 19.54 1.56
C ASP A 107 -13.26 19.00 0.14
N VAL A 108 -12.57 19.74 -0.73
CA VAL A 108 -12.30 19.31 -2.11
C VAL A 108 -11.45 18.03 -2.10
N MET A 109 -10.42 17.95 -1.27
CA MET A 109 -9.59 16.75 -1.19
C MET A 109 -10.35 15.57 -0.58
N MET A 110 -11.22 15.82 0.41
CA MET A 110 -12.13 14.81 0.94
C MET A 110 -13.00 14.20 -0.17
N LEU A 111 -13.71 15.06 -0.91
CA LEU A 111 -14.60 14.61 -1.98
C LEU A 111 -13.82 13.93 -3.10
N SER A 112 -12.69 14.49 -3.53
CA SER A 112 -11.82 13.88 -4.55
C SER A 112 -11.33 12.49 -4.12
N GLY A 113 -10.91 12.32 -2.86
CA GLY A 113 -10.47 11.04 -2.33
C GLY A 113 -11.57 9.98 -2.33
N VAL A 114 -12.78 10.34 -1.90
CA VAL A 114 -13.96 9.45 -1.91
C VAL A 114 -14.37 9.10 -3.34
N ILE A 115 -14.49 10.09 -4.22
CA ILE A 115 -14.90 9.90 -5.62
C ILE A 115 -13.89 9.01 -6.36
N LEU A 116 -12.60 9.29 -6.24
CA LEU A 116 -11.55 8.50 -6.87
C LEU A 116 -11.59 7.04 -6.39
N THR A 117 -11.78 6.82 -5.09
CA THR A 117 -11.88 5.49 -4.50
C THR A 117 -13.06 4.72 -5.08
N LEU A 118 -14.25 5.33 -5.12
CA LEU A 118 -15.45 4.72 -5.70
C LEU A 118 -15.29 4.47 -7.21
N ALA A 119 -14.70 5.41 -7.94
CA ALA A 119 -14.44 5.28 -9.37
C ALA A 119 -13.52 4.09 -9.68
N VAL A 120 -12.41 3.95 -8.95
CA VAL A 120 -11.48 2.83 -9.09
C VAL A 120 -12.18 1.51 -8.78
N LEU A 121 -12.98 1.44 -7.70
CA LEU A 121 -13.70 0.23 -7.33
C LEU A 121 -14.72 -0.17 -8.39
N PHE A 122 -15.53 0.77 -8.88
CA PHE A 122 -16.52 0.51 -9.93
C PHE A 122 -15.84 0.05 -11.22
N CYS A 123 -14.76 0.73 -11.61
CA CYS A 123 -13.96 0.38 -12.79
C CYS A 123 -13.36 -1.02 -12.67
N VAL A 124 -12.72 -1.35 -11.55
CA VAL A 124 -12.10 -2.67 -11.32
C VAL A 124 -13.16 -3.77 -11.24
N HIS A 125 -14.32 -3.50 -10.63
CA HIS A 125 -15.42 -4.46 -10.57
C HIS A 125 -16.00 -4.75 -11.96
N GLY A 126 -16.09 -3.74 -12.83
CA GLY A 126 -16.56 -3.90 -14.21
C GLY A 126 -15.54 -4.55 -15.16
N LEU A 127 -14.24 -4.31 -14.94
CA LEU A 127 -13.19 -4.72 -15.88
C LEU A 127 -12.45 -6.01 -15.50
N VAL A 128 -12.39 -6.35 -14.21
CA VAL A 128 -11.58 -7.48 -13.74
C VAL A 128 -12.48 -8.62 -13.29
N PRO A 129 -12.44 -9.80 -13.94
CA PRO A 129 -13.23 -10.96 -13.54
C PRO A 129 -12.95 -11.39 -12.09
N THR A 130 -13.98 -11.78 -11.35
CA THR A 130 -13.87 -12.26 -9.96
C THR A 130 -13.21 -13.64 -9.89
N SER A 131 -11.89 -13.73 -10.12
CA SER A 131 -11.13 -14.97 -9.91
C SER A 131 -10.52 -15.02 -8.51
N GLY A 132 -10.59 -16.17 -7.84
CA GLY A 132 -10.05 -16.40 -6.48
C GLY A 132 -8.52 -16.34 -6.38
N ARG A 133 -7.78 -16.04 -7.46
CA ARG A 133 -6.31 -16.00 -7.49
C ARG A 133 -5.71 -14.62 -7.20
N ARG A 134 -6.51 -13.56 -7.00
CA ARG A 134 -6.02 -12.17 -6.84
C ARG A 134 -4.99 -11.99 -5.71
N LEU A 135 -5.12 -12.73 -4.61
CA LEU A 135 -4.19 -12.69 -3.48
C LEU A 135 -2.94 -13.59 -3.67
N GLN A 136 -2.95 -14.56 -4.60
CA GLN A 136 -1.78 -15.40 -4.87
C GLN A 136 -0.63 -14.59 -5.48
N THR A 137 -0.93 -13.57 -6.29
CA THR A 137 0.05 -12.64 -6.86
C THR A 137 0.78 -11.84 -5.77
N GLY A 138 0.15 -11.64 -4.60
CA GLY A 138 0.75 -10.99 -3.44
C GLY A 138 1.98 -11.72 -2.87
N ARG A 139 2.12 -13.04 -3.11
CA ARG A 139 3.30 -13.81 -2.65
C ARG A 139 4.61 -13.30 -3.22
N TRP A 140 4.57 -12.76 -4.43
CA TRP A 140 5.74 -12.24 -5.13
C TRP A 140 5.93 -10.75 -4.96
N PHE A 141 5.00 -10.05 -4.29
CA PHE A 141 5.04 -8.60 -4.23
C PHE A 141 6.29 -8.09 -3.50
N ALA A 142 6.56 -8.58 -2.28
CA ALA A 142 7.74 -8.17 -1.53
C ALA A 142 9.08 -8.49 -2.24
N PRO A 143 9.33 -9.71 -2.75
CA PRO A 143 10.57 -9.99 -3.47
C PRO A 143 10.67 -9.26 -4.82
N ALA A 144 9.57 -9.11 -5.57
CA ALA A 144 9.56 -8.31 -6.79
C ALA A 144 9.82 -6.83 -6.50
N TYR A 145 9.34 -6.34 -5.35
CA TYR A 145 9.58 -4.98 -4.90
C TYR A 145 11.04 -4.76 -4.48
N ALA A 146 11.65 -5.73 -3.79
CA ALA A 146 13.08 -5.70 -3.48
C ALA A 146 13.93 -5.66 -4.76
N LEU A 147 13.60 -6.48 -5.76
CA LEU A 147 14.26 -6.44 -7.07
C LEU A 147 14.07 -5.08 -7.76
N HIS A 148 12.86 -4.52 -7.70
CA HIS A 148 12.57 -3.20 -8.23
C HIS A 148 13.41 -2.09 -7.57
N LEU A 149 13.57 -2.12 -6.24
CA LEU A 149 14.45 -1.20 -5.52
C LEU A 149 15.92 -1.38 -5.91
N LEU A 150 16.39 -2.63 -6.10
CA LEU A 150 17.74 -2.90 -6.60
C LEU A 150 17.95 -2.29 -7.99
N CYS A 151 16.98 -2.45 -8.90
CA CYS A 151 17.06 -1.87 -10.23
C CYS A 151 17.11 -0.33 -10.20
N ILE A 152 16.29 0.32 -9.37
CA ILE A 152 16.33 1.79 -9.22
C ILE A 152 17.63 2.22 -8.56
N GLY A 153 18.08 1.56 -7.49
CA GLY A 153 19.33 1.87 -6.83
C GLY A 153 20.53 1.77 -7.77
N PHE A 154 20.55 0.75 -8.62
CA PHE A 154 21.55 0.62 -9.69
C PHE A 154 21.46 1.79 -10.68
N LEU A 155 20.26 2.09 -11.20
CA LEU A 155 20.08 3.16 -12.17
C LEU A 155 20.47 4.54 -11.61
N VAL A 156 20.16 4.81 -10.34
CA VAL A 156 20.58 6.02 -9.62
C VAL A 156 22.09 6.06 -9.39
N SER A 157 22.76 4.92 -9.19
CA SER A 157 24.23 4.87 -9.02
C SER A 157 25.02 5.16 -10.30
N VAL A 158 24.38 5.02 -11.47
CA VAL A 158 25.01 5.21 -12.79
C VAL A 158 24.68 6.59 -13.39
N LEU A 159 23.69 7.31 -12.84
CA LEU A 159 23.24 8.65 -13.26
C LEU A 159 23.78 9.76 -12.35
#